data_AF-A0AAV7HUE8-F1
#
_entry.id   AF-A0AAV7HUE8-F1
#
_cell.length_a   1.000
_cell.length_b   1.000
_cell.length_c   1.000
_cell.angle_alpha   90.00
_cell.angle_beta   90.00
_cell.angle_gamma   90.00
#
_symmetry.space_group_name_H-M   'P 1'
#
loop_
_entity.id
_entity.type
_entity.pdbx_description
1 polymer ?
#
loop_
_entity_poly.entity_id
_entity_poly.type
_entity_poly.pdbx_seq_one_letter_code
_entity_poly.pdbx_strand_id
1 'polypeptide(L)'
;MKGFIAIFVVILASAYLQVSAGQEMCPPENCLKAEACEEPVRSTSIFCTNGLTCCSIVKNEFQNLCHHSGGECMSSCNPRISIHPEKAKDCKSNEVCCVLVQ
;
A
#
# COMPACT_ATOMS: atom_id res chain seq x y z
N MET A 1 -4.99 44.14 -23.11
CA MET A 1 -5.99 43.05 -23.09
C MET A 1 -5.41 41.69 -23.50
N LYS A 2 -4.68 41.56 -24.62
CA LYS A 2 -4.10 40.27 -25.07
C LYS A 2 -3.10 39.60 -24.09
N GLY A 3 -2.26 40.39 -23.41
CA GLY A 3 -1.26 39.85 -22.46
C GLY A 3 -1.86 39.27 -21.18
N PHE A 4 -2.94 39.86 -20.66
CA PHE A 4 -3.65 39.35 -19.48
C PHE A 4 -4.32 38.00 -19.77
N ILE A 5 -4.92 37.85 -20.95
CA ILE A 5 -5.57 36.59 -21.36
C ILE A 5 -4.53 35.45 -21.41
N ALA A 6 -3.34 35.71 -21.94
CA ALA A 6 -2.26 34.72 -21.98
C ALA A 6 -1.83 34.28 -20.57
N ILE A 7 -1.73 35.22 -19.62
CA ILE A 7 -1.36 34.91 -18.23
C ILE A 7 -2.44 34.05 -17.56
N PHE A 8 -3.72 34.39 -17.72
CA PHE A 8 -4.82 33.60 -17.16
C PHE A 8 -4.88 32.18 -17.75
N VAL A 9 -4.62 32.02 -19.05
CA VAL A 9 -4.58 30.71 -19.70
C VAL A 9 -3.42 29.85 -19.18
N VAL A 10 -2.24 30.44 -18.95
CA VAL A 10 -1.09 29.74 -18.38
C VAL A 10 -1.35 29.30 -16.94
N ILE A 11 -1.94 30.18 -16.11
CA ILE A 11 -2.27 29.86 -14.72
C ILE A 11 -3.30 28.71 -14.67
N LEU A 12 -4.37 28.79 -15.46
CA LEU A 12 -5.39 27.73 -15.53
C LEU A 12 -4.78 26.41 -16.01
N ALA A 13 -3.95 26.43 -17.06
CA ALA A 13 -3.29 25.21 -17.55
C ALA A 13 -2.35 24.58 -16.50
N SER A 14 -1.61 25.39 -15.74
CA SER A 14 -0.75 24.89 -14.66
C SER A 14 -1.52 24.28 -13.50
N ALA A 15 -2.66 24.87 -13.12
CA ALA A 15 -3.54 24.32 -12.08
C ALA A 15 -4.16 22.98 -12.50
N TYR A 16 -4.53 22.83 -13.78
CA TYR A 16 -5.04 21.57 -14.32
C TYR A 16 -4.00 20.45 -14.30
N LEU A 17 -2.72 20.76 -14.55
CA LEU A 17 -1.64 19.77 -14.54
C LEU A 17 -1.28 19.25 -13.14
N GLN A 18 -1.52 20.03 -12.09
CA GLN A 18 -1.26 19.59 -10.71
C GLN A 18 -2.31 18.60 -10.19
N VAL A 19 -3.52 18.60 -10.77
CA VAL A 19 -4.62 17.70 -10.35
C VAL A 19 -4.40 16.25 -10.82
N SER A 20 -3.64 16.03 -11.89
CA SER A 20 -3.44 14.71 -12.50
C SER A 20 -2.21 13.94 -12.01
N ALA A 21 -1.40 14.50 -11.09
CA ALA A 21 -0.08 13.99 -10.76
C ALA A 21 0.01 13.07 -9.52
N GLY A 22 -1.11 12.53 -9.02
CA GLY A 22 -1.13 11.90 -7.70
C GLY A 22 -1.67 10.48 -7.64
N GLN A 23 -1.57 9.66 -8.69
CA GLN A 23 -2.00 8.26 -8.59
C GLN A 23 -0.86 7.37 -8.10
N GLU A 24 -0.97 6.86 -6.88
CA GLU A 24 -0.03 5.93 -6.27
C GLU A 24 -0.46 4.48 -6.52
N MET A 25 0.48 3.63 -6.91
CA MET A 25 0.24 2.21 -7.09
C MET A 25 0.17 1.55 -5.71
N CYS A 26 -0.91 0.83 -5.42
CA CYS A 26 -0.97 0.01 -4.20
C CYS A 26 0.09 -1.10 -4.28
N PRO A 27 0.80 -1.42 -3.18
CA PRO A 27 1.69 -2.57 -3.13
C PRO A 27 0.94 -3.84 -3.55
N PRO A 28 1.49 -4.65 -4.47
CA PRO A 28 0.78 -5.78 -5.08
C PRO A 28 0.30 -6.81 -4.04
N GLU A 29 1.02 -6.98 -2.94
CA GLU A 29 0.66 -7.81 -1.80
C GLU A 29 -0.64 -7.36 -1.10
N ASN A 30 -0.96 -6.08 -1.16
CA ASN A 30 -2.15 -5.49 -0.53
C ASN A 30 -3.33 -5.38 -1.50
N CYS A 31 -3.14 -5.73 -2.78
CA CYS A 31 -4.21 -5.80 -3.77
C CYS A 31 -4.96 -7.13 -3.64
N LEU A 32 -6.07 -7.10 -2.89
CA LEU A 32 -6.84 -8.29 -2.56
C LEU A 32 -8.28 -8.18 -3.07
N LYS A 33 -8.99 -9.30 -3.07
CA LYS A 33 -10.43 -9.28 -3.29
C LYS A 33 -11.13 -8.61 -2.11
N ALA A 34 -12.24 -7.93 -2.36
CA ALA A 34 -12.96 -7.17 -1.33
C ALA A 34 -13.33 -8.03 -0.11
N GLU A 35 -13.66 -9.31 -0.31
CA GLU A 35 -13.99 -10.25 0.75
C GLU A 35 -12.82 -10.61 1.68
N ALA A 36 -11.58 -10.49 1.21
CA ALA A 36 -10.37 -10.76 1.99
C ALA A 36 -9.90 -9.53 2.77
N CYS A 37 -10.49 -8.37 2.48
CA CYS A 37 -10.12 -7.11 3.10
C CYS A 37 -11.05 -6.77 4.28
N GLU A 38 -10.46 -6.50 5.44
CA GLU A 38 -11.18 -6.02 6.62
C GLU A 38 -11.36 -4.51 6.53
N GLU A 39 -10.28 -3.80 6.20
CA GLU A 39 -10.30 -2.35 6.02
C GLU A 39 -9.70 -1.95 4.66
N PRO A 40 -10.53 -1.54 3.67
CA PRO A 40 -10.05 -1.08 2.39
C PRO A 40 -9.52 0.36 2.47
N VAL A 41 -8.46 0.64 1.72
CA VAL A 41 -7.97 2.01 1.52
C VAL A 41 -9.01 2.80 0.72
N ARG A 42 -9.54 3.87 1.30
CA ARG A 42 -10.61 4.69 0.69
C ARG A 42 -10.11 5.81 -0.23
N SER A 43 -8.80 5.91 -0.43
CA SER A 43 -8.23 6.98 -1.26
C SER A 43 -8.49 6.72 -2.75
N THR A 44 -9.00 7.72 -3.46
CA THR A 44 -9.16 7.68 -4.92
C THR A 44 -7.83 7.82 -5.67
N SER A 45 -6.76 8.16 -4.96
CA SER A 45 -5.40 8.23 -5.49
C SER A 45 -4.71 6.87 -5.56
N ILE A 46 -5.19 5.86 -4.83
CA ILE A 46 -4.53 4.55 -4.72
C ILE A 46 -5.34 3.52 -5.50
N PHE A 47 -4.67 2.78 -6.38
CA PHE A 47 -5.35 1.80 -7.22
C PHE A 47 -4.60 0.46 -7.28
N CYS A 48 -5.39 -0.59 -7.48
CA CYS A 48 -4.94 -1.92 -7.83
C CYS A 48 -5.41 -2.27 -9.24
N THR A 49 -4.69 -3.17 -9.91
CA THR A 49 -5.09 -3.67 -11.22
C THR A 49 -6.18 -4.76 -11.08
N ASN A 50 -6.86 -5.08 -12.19
CA ASN A 50 -7.78 -6.22 -12.30
C ASN A 50 -9.00 -6.21 -11.34
N GLY A 51 -9.47 -5.02 -10.93
CA GLY A 51 -10.65 -4.90 -10.06
C GLY A 51 -10.42 -5.35 -8.62
N LEU A 52 -9.16 -5.47 -8.20
CA LEU A 52 -8.79 -5.71 -6.81
C LEU A 52 -8.92 -4.43 -5.99
N THR A 53 -9.06 -4.57 -4.68
CA THR A 53 -9.14 -3.46 -3.73
C THR A 53 -7.83 -3.37 -2.96
N CYS A 54 -7.29 -2.16 -2.82
CA CYS A 54 -6.12 -1.94 -1.97
C CYS A 54 -6.54 -2.05 -0.50
N CYS A 55 -5.87 -2.94 0.22
CA CYS A 55 -6.26 -3.30 1.57
C CYS A 55 -5.29 -2.75 2.61
N SER A 56 -5.82 -2.05 3.62
CA SER A 56 -5.04 -1.56 4.76
C SER A 56 -4.94 -2.60 5.85
N ILE A 57 -6.04 -3.33 6.11
CA ILE A 57 -6.08 -4.44 7.07
C ILE A 57 -6.66 -5.65 6.38
N VAL A 58 -5.84 -6.68 6.21
CA VAL A 58 -6.25 -7.97 5.65
C VAL A 58 -6.89 -8.79 6.76
N LYS A 59 -8.01 -9.46 6.48
CA LYS A 59 -8.64 -10.35 7.47
C LYS A 59 -7.70 -11.50 7.85
N ASN A 60 -7.74 -11.90 9.11
CA ASN A 60 -6.82 -12.88 9.69
C ASN A 60 -6.75 -14.20 8.90
N GLU A 61 -7.88 -14.71 8.40
CA GLU A 61 -7.93 -15.94 7.61
C GLU A 61 -7.23 -15.83 6.23
N PHE A 62 -6.96 -14.61 5.76
CA PHE A 62 -6.25 -14.33 4.52
C PHE A 62 -4.83 -13.75 4.75
N GLN A 63 -4.41 -13.49 6.00
CA GLN A 63 -3.07 -13.02 6.35
C GLN A 63 -2.04 -14.15 6.18
N ASN A 64 -1.53 -14.31 4.96
CA ASN A 64 -0.58 -15.37 4.61
C ASN A 64 0.81 -14.84 4.21
N LEU A 65 0.98 -13.52 4.14
CA LEU A 65 2.24 -12.84 3.90
C LEU A 65 2.71 -12.11 5.16
N CYS A 66 4.02 -11.95 5.32
CA CYS A 66 4.62 -11.25 6.44
C CYS A 66 4.18 -9.79 6.51
N HIS A 67 4.14 -9.11 5.36
CA HIS A 67 3.66 -7.73 5.25
C HIS A 67 2.19 -7.56 5.66
N HIS A 68 1.34 -8.58 5.46
CA HIS A 68 -0.06 -8.51 5.93
C HIS A 68 -0.17 -8.43 7.45
N SER A 69 0.83 -8.94 8.16
CA SER A 69 0.92 -8.85 9.62
C SER A 69 1.69 -7.61 10.09
N GLY A 70 2.01 -6.67 9.19
CA GLY A 70 2.87 -5.52 9.50
C GLY A 70 4.32 -5.90 9.81
N GLY A 71 4.76 -7.08 9.34
CA GLY A 71 6.11 -7.59 9.57
C GLY A 71 7.04 -7.45 8.37
N GLU A 72 8.32 -7.71 8.62
CA GLU A 72 9.39 -7.74 7.62
C GLU A 72 10.10 -9.10 7.64
N CYS A 73 10.44 -9.65 6.46
CA CYS A 73 11.23 -10.87 6.36
C CYS A 73 12.71 -10.55 6.62
N MET A 74 13.27 -11.10 7.70
CA MET A 74 14.66 -10.86 8.11
C MET A 74 15.37 -12.19 8.41
N SER A 75 16.70 -12.20 8.50
CA SER A 75 17.44 -13.43 8.86
C SER A 75 17.18 -13.88 10.31
N SER A 76 16.87 -12.94 11.20
CA SER A 76 16.56 -13.19 12.60
C SER A 76 15.78 -12.01 13.20
N CYS A 77 14.84 -12.30 14.10
CA CYS A 77 14.11 -11.29 14.85
C CYS A 77 14.85 -10.92 16.15
N ASN A 78 14.74 -9.66 16.60
CA ASN A 78 15.16 -9.30 17.95
C ASN A 78 14.09 -9.80 18.95
N PRO A 79 14.37 -10.84 19.76
CA PRO A 79 13.36 -11.51 20.57
C PRO A 79 12.75 -10.61 21.66
N ARG A 80 13.32 -9.43 21.92
CA ARG A 80 12.79 -8.48 22.90
C ARG A 80 11.67 -7.58 22.35
N ILE A 81 11.58 -7.41 21.03
CA ILE A 81 10.70 -6.41 20.41
C ILE A 81 9.92 -6.95 19.21
N SER A 82 10.17 -8.19 18.78
CA SER A 82 9.45 -8.79 17.67
C SER A 82 9.03 -10.23 17.91
N ILE A 83 7.87 -10.58 17.33
CA ILE A 83 7.32 -11.93 17.29
C ILE A 83 7.54 -12.54 15.91
N HIS A 84 7.65 -13.87 15.87
CA HIS A 84 7.82 -14.64 14.65
C HIS A 84 6.51 -15.38 14.29
N PRO A 85 5.67 -14.85 13.39
CA PRO A 85 4.51 -15.60 12.91
C PRO A 85 4.98 -16.75 12.00
N GLU A 86 4.66 -17.99 12.40
CA GLU A 86 5.06 -19.22 11.70
C GLU A 86 4.50 -19.38 10.26
N LYS A 87 3.65 -18.46 9.79
CA LYS A 87 2.78 -18.67 8.62
C LYS A 87 3.07 -17.78 7.41
N ALA A 88 4.11 -16.95 7.45
CA ALA A 88 4.46 -16.07 6.33
C ALA A 88 5.06 -16.87 5.16
N LYS A 89 4.40 -16.87 4.01
CA LYS A 89 4.81 -17.65 2.82
C LYS A 89 5.80 -16.92 1.91
N ASP A 90 5.99 -15.62 2.11
CA ASP A 90 6.83 -14.72 1.33
C ASP A 90 8.30 -14.67 1.79
N CYS A 91 8.60 -15.11 3.01
CA CYS A 91 9.98 -15.15 3.48
C CYS A 91 10.75 -16.31 2.82
N LYS A 92 12.01 -16.08 2.47
CA LYS A 92 12.90 -17.14 1.96
C LYS A 92 13.14 -18.22 3.02
N SER A 93 13.63 -19.39 2.62
CA SER A 93 13.90 -20.51 3.54
C SER A 93 14.89 -20.20 4.68
N ASN A 94 15.68 -19.12 4.56
CA ASN A 94 16.62 -18.64 5.56
C ASN A 94 16.16 -17.33 6.24
N GLU A 95 14.93 -16.89 5.99
CA GLU A 95 14.34 -15.69 6.54
C GLU A 95 13.14 -16.06 7.43
N VAL A 96 12.89 -15.18 8.38
CA VAL A 96 11.84 -15.26 9.38
C VAL A 96 11.01 -13.98 9.31
N CYS A 97 9.69 -14.09 9.35
CA CYS A 97 8.84 -12.90 9.46
C CYS A 97 8.99 -12.29 10.85
N CYS A 98 9.30 -11.00 10.94
CA CYS A 98 9.43 -10.29 12.20
C CYS A 98 8.37 -9.20 12.27
N VAL A 99 7.44 -9.33 13.22
CA VAL A 99 6.42 -8.31 13.48
C VAL A 99 6.80 -7.56 14.75
N LEU A 100 6.87 -6.24 14.70
CA LEU A 100 7.15 -5.41 15.87
C LEU A 100 5.95 -5.41 16.82
N VAL A 101 6.20 -5.70 18.10
CA VAL A 101 5.20 -5.55 19.17
C VAL A 101 5.51 -4.25 19.91
N GLN A 102 4.54 -3.33 19.94
CA GLN A 102 4.60 -2.10 20.75
C GLN A 102 4.11 -2.36 22.17
#